data_AF-A0A2Z5T0R5-F1
#
_entry.id   AF-A0A2Z5T0R5-F1
#
_cell.length_a   1.000
_cell.length_b   1.000
_cell.length_c   1.000
_cell.angle_alpha   90.00
_cell.angle_beta   90.00
_cell.angle_gamma   90.00
#
_symmetry.space_group_name_H-M   'P 1'
#
loop_
_entity.id
_entity.type
_entity.pdbx_description
1 polymer ?
#
loop_
_entity_poly.entity_id
_entity_poly.type
_entity_poly.pdbx_seq_one_letter_code
_entity_poly.pdbx_strand_id
1 'polypeptide(L)'
;MKSFIRSSVTLGLVGSSVMIYSLLNSSLSVLALTPEQIVQKLNQVPVFTIGNSKEILLSTDNNKKTFVTYLSHQDAQQVVEQITKENPGSKAEVITIPLGKVYELLKSKEKSKSQEPPDLFTFIPLKKELPSALSILKQEDPSAKNFPGIPLFYGMIKVDEQETFLSIKDGKKSFTPFYFERESLQKLIDNIKLQQPKFASSIEVKVTPLGGIVSAFESDDKQQEDFVKSVVLVPSQESAKKLLETFKQNQQTE
;
A
#
# COMPACT_ATOMS: atom_id res chain seq x y z
N MET A 1 -30.89 -80.49 29.37
CA MET A 1 -30.91 -81.08 28.02
C MET A 1 -30.35 -80.05 27.04
N LYS A 2 -29.44 -80.51 26.16
CA LYS A 2 -29.00 -80.04 24.82
C LYS A 2 -29.74 -78.79 24.28
N SER A 3 -29.15 -77.79 23.61
CA SER A 3 -28.17 -77.87 22.53
C SER A 3 -27.58 -76.48 22.19
N PHE A 4 -26.40 -76.51 21.59
CA PHE A 4 -25.63 -75.45 20.94
C PHE A 4 -26.32 -74.89 19.67
N ILE A 5 -25.80 -73.74 19.17
CA ILE A 5 -25.53 -73.34 17.75
C ILE A 5 -25.58 -71.79 17.70
N ARG A 6 -24.44 -71.08 17.66
CA ARG A 6 -23.59 -70.70 16.50
C ARG A 6 -24.19 -69.61 15.59
N SER A 7 -23.48 -68.48 15.61
CA SER A 7 -23.17 -67.49 14.55
C SER A 7 -23.72 -67.76 13.14
N SER A 8 -24.22 -66.70 12.47
CA SER A 8 -23.79 -66.31 11.11
C SER A 8 -24.30 -64.91 10.74
N VAL A 9 -23.35 -64.03 10.40
CA VAL A 9 -23.56 -62.79 9.64
C VAL A 9 -23.78 -63.17 8.18
N THR A 10 -24.71 -62.50 7.50
CA THR A 10 -24.65 -62.38 6.03
C THR A 10 -25.06 -60.99 5.57
N LEU A 11 -24.19 -60.41 4.74
CA LEU A 11 -24.29 -59.15 4.03
C LEU A 11 -25.18 -59.26 2.79
N GLY A 12 -25.83 -58.14 2.44
CA GLY A 12 -26.33 -57.81 1.09
C GLY A 12 -27.74 -57.23 1.12
N LEU A 13 -28.15 -56.25 0.33
CA LEU A 13 -27.53 -55.39 -0.68
C LEU A 13 -28.55 -54.25 -0.93
N VAL A 14 -28.04 -53.01 -1.12
CA VAL A 14 -28.64 -51.86 -1.83
C VAL A 14 -30.03 -51.35 -1.41
N GLY A 15 -30.03 -50.20 -0.71
CA GLY A 15 -31.17 -49.29 -0.63
C GLY A 15 -30.67 -47.85 -0.66
N SER A 16 -30.71 -47.25 -1.84
CA SER A 16 -30.25 -45.89 -2.15
C SER A 16 -30.74 -44.85 -1.15
N SER A 17 -29.82 -44.29 -0.38
CA SER A 17 -29.95 -42.92 0.12
C SER A 17 -28.61 -42.23 -0.07
N VAL A 18 -28.63 -41.28 -0.99
CA VAL A 18 -27.53 -40.44 -1.43
C VAL A 18 -27.04 -39.63 -0.23
N MET A 19 -25.99 -40.10 0.46
CA MET A 19 -25.19 -39.25 1.33
C MET A 19 -24.13 -38.54 0.49
N ILE A 20 -24.56 -37.45 -0.17
CA ILE A 20 -23.63 -36.38 -0.59
C ILE A 20 -23.20 -35.67 0.71
N TYR A 21 -22.21 -36.23 1.39
CA TYR A 21 -21.50 -35.59 2.50
C TYR A 21 -20.00 -35.60 2.20
N SER A 22 -19.57 -34.95 1.11
CA SER A 22 -18.15 -34.62 0.90
C SER A 22 -17.91 -33.55 -0.17
N LEU A 23 -18.75 -32.52 -0.27
CA LEU A 23 -18.45 -31.34 -1.11
C LEU A 23 -18.57 -30.02 -0.33
N LEU A 24 -18.19 -30.04 0.94
CA LEU A 24 -17.72 -28.85 1.64
C LEU A 24 -16.24 -29.03 1.99
N ASN A 25 -15.42 -29.35 0.98
CA ASN A 25 -14.07 -28.79 0.92
C ASN A 25 -14.24 -27.30 0.56
N SER A 26 -14.86 -26.55 1.45
CA SER A 26 -14.59 -25.13 1.57
C SER A 26 -13.16 -25.09 2.09
N SER A 27 -12.19 -25.12 1.18
CA SER A 27 -10.96 -24.38 1.41
C SER A 27 -11.43 -22.96 1.72
N LEU A 28 -11.62 -22.65 3.00
CA LEU A 28 -11.41 -21.31 3.50
C LEU A 28 -9.92 -21.09 3.25
N SER A 29 -9.60 -20.80 1.99
CA SER A 29 -8.34 -20.20 1.61
C SER A 29 -8.32 -18.92 2.44
N VAL A 30 -7.51 -18.99 3.48
CA VAL A 30 -7.22 -17.86 4.33
C VAL A 30 -6.40 -16.93 3.46
N LEU A 31 -7.00 -15.84 3.03
CA LEU A 31 -6.49 -15.06 1.92
C LEU A 31 -5.83 -13.81 2.47
N ALA A 32 -4.58 -13.58 2.05
CA ALA A 32 -3.97 -12.27 1.92
C ALA A 32 -4.99 -11.22 1.43
N LEU A 33 -4.69 -9.93 1.56
CA LEU A 33 -5.54 -8.95 0.89
C LEU A 33 -5.66 -9.31 -0.59
N THR A 34 -6.90 -9.40 -1.07
CA THR A 34 -7.16 -9.65 -2.48
C THR A 34 -6.49 -8.55 -3.32
N PRO A 35 -6.05 -8.84 -4.55
CA PRO A 35 -5.44 -7.83 -5.42
C PRO A 35 -6.27 -6.54 -5.50
N GLU A 36 -7.60 -6.66 -5.53
CA GLU A 36 -8.54 -5.55 -5.55
C GLU A 36 -8.50 -4.73 -4.24
N GLN A 37 -8.41 -5.39 -3.08
CA GLN A 37 -8.26 -4.71 -1.78
C GLN A 37 -6.92 -3.97 -1.67
N ILE A 38 -5.84 -4.56 -2.19
CA ILE A 38 -4.52 -3.89 -2.25
C ILE A 38 -4.63 -2.63 -3.11
N VAL A 39 -5.19 -2.74 -4.32
CA VAL A 39 -5.42 -1.60 -5.22
C VAL A 39 -6.27 -0.53 -4.54
N GLN A 40 -7.37 -0.90 -3.87
CA GLN A 40 -8.21 0.06 -3.15
C GLN A 40 -7.48 0.81 -2.03
N LYS A 41 -6.60 0.13 -1.28
CA LYS A 41 -5.76 0.79 -0.27
C LYS A 41 -4.78 1.77 -0.92
N LEU A 42 -4.13 1.37 -2.01
CA LEU A 42 -3.18 2.21 -2.73
C LEU A 42 -3.84 3.35 -3.51
N ASN A 43 -5.11 3.22 -3.91
CA ASN A 43 -5.85 4.26 -4.64
C ASN A 43 -6.07 5.54 -3.82
N GLN A 44 -5.90 5.47 -2.50
CA GLN A 44 -5.98 6.64 -1.61
C GLN A 44 -4.78 7.57 -1.73
N VAL A 45 -3.72 7.13 -2.41
CA VAL A 45 -2.48 7.89 -2.59
C VAL A 45 -2.40 8.36 -4.05
N PRO A 46 -2.58 9.66 -4.33
CA PRO A 46 -2.34 10.20 -5.66
C PRO A 46 -0.83 10.35 -5.87
N VAL A 47 -0.38 9.93 -7.03
CA VAL A 47 0.99 10.07 -7.52
C VAL A 47 0.98 10.71 -8.89
N PHE A 48 2.13 11.21 -9.32
CA PHE A 48 2.25 12.04 -10.51
C PHE A 48 3.18 11.40 -11.52
N THR A 49 2.83 11.50 -12.79
CA THR A 49 3.71 11.14 -13.90
C THR A 49 3.62 12.23 -14.95
N ILE A 50 4.43 12.13 -16.00
CA ILE A 50 4.48 13.13 -17.06
C ILE A 50 3.87 12.51 -18.31
N GLY A 51 3.02 13.27 -18.99
CA GLY A 51 2.32 12.78 -20.17
C GLY A 51 1.71 13.90 -20.98
N ASN A 52 0.65 13.59 -21.69
CA ASN A 52 -0.27 14.51 -22.33
C ASN A 52 -1.69 13.90 -22.31
N SER A 53 -2.67 14.63 -22.83
CA SER A 53 -4.08 14.18 -22.98
C SER A 53 -4.30 12.79 -23.61
N LYS A 54 -3.32 12.21 -24.30
CA LYS A 54 -3.41 10.92 -24.98
C LYS A 54 -2.56 9.82 -24.34
N GLU A 55 -1.38 10.15 -23.83
CA GLU A 55 -0.40 9.14 -23.42
C GLU A 55 0.52 9.61 -22.30
N ILE A 56 1.07 8.63 -21.56
CA ILE A 56 2.13 8.86 -20.57
C ILE A 56 3.48 8.89 -21.30
N LEU A 57 4.29 9.89 -21.01
CA LEU A 57 5.64 10.04 -21.54
C LEU A 57 6.62 9.18 -20.72
N LEU A 58 7.22 8.18 -21.37
CA LEU A 58 8.22 7.33 -20.76
C LEU A 58 9.62 7.95 -20.93
N SER A 59 10.39 7.99 -19.84
CA SER A 59 11.79 8.40 -19.91
C SER A 59 12.60 7.33 -20.63
N THR A 60 13.45 7.70 -21.58
CA THR A 60 14.29 6.75 -22.31
C THR A 60 15.75 6.97 -21.93
N ASP A 61 16.36 5.95 -21.33
CA ASP A 61 17.80 5.91 -21.08
C ASP A 61 18.35 4.55 -21.51
N ASN A 62 19.47 4.54 -22.25
CA ASN A 62 20.11 3.32 -22.75
C ASN A 62 19.13 2.33 -23.42
N ASN A 63 18.22 2.84 -24.26
CA ASN A 63 17.13 2.09 -24.93
C ASN A 63 16.10 1.43 -23.98
N LYS A 64 16.12 1.73 -22.68
CA LYS A 64 15.09 1.28 -21.74
C LYS A 64 14.07 2.39 -21.52
N LYS A 65 12.80 2.05 -21.72
CA LYS A 65 11.66 2.92 -21.44
C LYS A 65 11.28 2.80 -19.98
N THR A 66 11.35 3.90 -19.25
CA THR A 66 11.12 3.96 -17.80
C THR A 66 9.85 4.74 -17.51
N PHE A 67 8.95 4.13 -16.75
CA PHE A 67 7.81 4.80 -16.16
C PHE A 67 8.25 5.50 -14.88
N VAL A 68 8.23 6.83 -14.88
CA VAL A 68 8.67 7.63 -13.74
C VAL A 68 7.43 8.10 -12.96
N THR A 69 7.42 7.80 -11.67
CA THR A 69 6.36 8.15 -10.73
C THR A 69 6.92 9.09 -9.67
N TYR A 70 6.33 10.27 -9.52
CA TYR A 70 6.69 11.28 -8.55
C TYR A 70 5.67 11.30 -7.42
N LEU A 71 6.14 11.47 -6.18
CA LEU A 71 5.29 11.65 -5.02
C LEU A 71 4.98 13.13 -4.72
N SER A 72 5.73 14.04 -5.33
CA SER A 72 5.44 15.48 -5.31
C SER A 72 4.97 15.94 -6.69
N HIS A 73 3.87 16.68 -6.71
CA HIS A 73 3.39 17.31 -7.93
C HIS A 73 4.38 18.38 -8.39
N GLN A 74 4.95 19.16 -7.46
CA GLN A 74 5.95 20.17 -7.74
C GLN A 74 7.20 19.58 -8.40
N ASP A 75 7.70 18.43 -7.93
CA ASP A 75 8.84 17.76 -8.57
C ASP A 75 8.49 17.36 -10.03
N ALA A 76 7.29 16.84 -10.28
CA ALA A 76 6.85 16.50 -11.64
C ALA A 76 6.67 17.75 -12.52
N GLN A 77 6.13 18.82 -11.95
CA GLN A 77 5.89 20.10 -12.63
C GLN A 77 7.19 20.76 -13.09
N GLN A 78 8.25 20.69 -12.27
CA GLN A 78 9.57 21.19 -12.66
C GLN A 78 10.12 20.50 -13.92
N VAL A 79 9.86 19.20 -14.07
CA VAL A 79 10.28 18.46 -15.27
C VAL A 79 9.44 18.87 -16.48
N VAL A 80 8.14 19.09 -16.32
CA VAL A 80 7.28 19.64 -17.39
C VAL A 80 7.76 21.03 -17.83
N GLU A 81 8.10 21.90 -16.88
CA GLU A 81 8.66 23.24 -17.17
C GLU A 81 9.97 23.14 -17.94
N GLN A 82 10.86 22.22 -17.55
CA GLN A 82 12.10 21.96 -18.27
C GLN A 82 11.84 21.47 -19.70
N ILE A 83 10.96 20.49 -19.88
CA ILE A 83 10.58 19.97 -21.21
C ILE A 83 10.01 21.10 -22.08
N THR A 84 9.16 21.95 -21.51
CA THR A 84 8.53 23.07 -22.24
C THR A 84 9.56 24.14 -22.61
N LYS A 85 10.55 24.39 -21.74
CA LYS A 85 11.66 25.31 -22.04
C LYS A 85 12.55 24.80 -23.17
N GLU A 86 12.84 23.50 -23.18
CA GLU A 86 13.66 22.84 -24.21
C GLU A 86 12.88 22.67 -25.54
N ASN A 87 11.57 22.46 -25.46
CA ASN A 87 10.67 22.34 -26.60
C ASN A 87 9.35 23.11 -26.34
N PRO A 88 9.26 24.38 -26.75
CA PRO A 88 8.06 25.22 -26.55
C PRO A 88 6.78 24.69 -27.21
N GLY A 89 6.89 23.78 -28.19
CA GLY A 89 5.74 23.13 -28.82
C GLY A 89 5.23 21.89 -28.07
N SER A 90 5.90 21.49 -26.98
CA SER A 90 5.52 20.34 -26.18
C SER A 90 4.16 20.54 -25.53
N LYS A 91 3.35 19.46 -25.52
CA LYS A 91 2.09 19.38 -24.76
C LYS A 91 2.26 18.57 -23.47
N ALA A 92 3.49 18.53 -22.95
CA ALA A 92 3.78 17.79 -21.73
C ALA A 92 3.02 18.42 -20.55
N GLU A 93 2.40 17.57 -19.75
CA GLU A 93 1.67 17.96 -18.55
C GLU A 93 1.87 16.93 -17.43
N VAL A 94 1.59 17.35 -16.21
CA VAL A 94 1.57 16.45 -15.06
C VAL A 94 0.24 15.69 -15.06
N ILE A 95 0.32 14.37 -15.12
CA ILE A 95 -0.84 13.47 -15.00
C ILE A 95 -0.89 12.95 -13.56
N THR A 96 -2.03 13.11 -12.91
CA THR A 96 -2.30 12.53 -11.59
C THR A 96 -2.96 11.17 -11.77
N ILE A 97 -2.38 10.14 -11.17
CA ILE A 97 -2.94 8.78 -11.15
C ILE A 97 -2.90 8.22 -9.73
N PRO A 98 -3.81 7.29 -9.36
CA PRO A 98 -3.71 6.61 -8.08
C PRO A 98 -2.52 5.65 -8.06
N LEU A 99 -1.85 5.52 -6.92
CA LEU A 99 -0.74 4.57 -6.74
C LEU A 99 -1.17 3.12 -7.01
N GLY A 100 -2.43 2.77 -6.73
CA GLY A 100 -2.99 1.46 -7.07
C GLY A 100 -2.94 1.17 -8.57
N LYS A 101 -3.07 2.19 -9.43
CA LYS A 101 -2.89 1.99 -10.87
C LYS A 101 -1.46 1.65 -11.25
N VAL A 102 -0.49 2.29 -10.61
CA VAL A 102 0.94 1.98 -10.81
C VAL A 102 1.24 0.55 -10.35
N TYR A 103 0.67 0.13 -9.23
CA TYR A 103 0.74 -1.24 -8.73
C TYR A 103 0.19 -2.26 -9.73
N GLU A 104 -0.99 -2.02 -10.31
CA GLU A 104 -1.56 -2.90 -11.35
C GLU A 104 -0.65 -3.03 -12.58
N LEU A 105 -0.06 -1.92 -13.03
CA LEU A 105 0.85 -1.90 -14.18
C LEU A 105 2.11 -2.73 -13.88
N LEU A 106 2.68 -2.58 -12.68
CA LEU A 106 3.81 -3.38 -12.20
C LEU A 106 3.47 -4.88 -12.20
N LYS A 107 2.35 -5.27 -11.57
CA LYS A 107 1.94 -6.69 -11.50
C LYS A 107 1.60 -7.29 -12.86
N SER A 108 1.02 -6.49 -13.76
CA SER A 108 0.76 -6.92 -15.14
C SER A 108 2.06 -7.19 -15.89
N LYS A 109 3.07 -6.31 -15.74
CA LYS A 109 4.41 -6.50 -16.34
C LYS A 109 5.09 -7.75 -15.81
N GLU A 110 5.06 -7.99 -14.49
CA GLU A 110 5.62 -9.18 -13.85
C GLU A 110 4.99 -10.48 -14.38
N LYS A 111 3.66 -10.52 -14.51
CA LYS A 111 2.93 -11.71 -14.97
C LYS A 111 3.13 -12.00 -16.45
N SER A 112 3.08 -10.97 -17.30
CA SER A 112 3.03 -11.16 -18.74
C SER A 112 4.41 -11.33 -19.40
N LYS A 113 5.52 -11.08 -18.68
CA LYS A 113 6.88 -10.94 -19.28
C LYS A 113 6.85 -10.14 -20.60
N SER A 114 5.95 -9.16 -20.67
CA SER A 114 5.65 -8.47 -21.93
C SER A 114 6.87 -7.66 -22.35
N GLN A 115 7.23 -7.77 -23.63
CA GLN A 115 8.24 -6.93 -24.26
C GLN A 115 7.73 -5.51 -24.51
N GLU A 116 6.44 -5.25 -24.26
CA GLU A 116 5.88 -3.91 -24.36
C GLU A 116 6.32 -3.03 -23.19
N PRO A 117 6.60 -1.74 -23.44
CA PRO A 117 7.05 -0.81 -22.41
C PRO A 117 5.97 -0.54 -21.34
N PRO A 118 6.37 -0.06 -20.15
CA PRO A 118 7.72 0.35 -19.75
C PRO A 118 8.59 -0.85 -19.35
N ASP A 119 9.89 -0.78 -19.60
CA ASP A 119 10.90 -1.76 -19.17
C ASP A 119 11.19 -1.67 -17.68
N LEU A 120 11.17 -0.44 -17.14
CA LEU A 120 11.50 -0.13 -15.76
C LEU A 120 10.45 0.78 -15.14
N PHE A 121 10.33 0.70 -13.82
CA PHE A 121 9.54 1.63 -13.02
C PHE A 121 10.48 2.32 -12.04
N THR A 122 10.39 3.65 -11.98
CA THR A 122 11.18 4.46 -11.05
C THR A 122 10.26 5.32 -10.23
N PHE A 123 10.51 5.34 -8.93
CA PHE A 123 9.78 6.17 -7.98
C PHE A 123 10.69 7.28 -7.46
N ILE A 124 10.22 8.52 -7.56
CA ILE A 124 10.88 9.71 -7.03
C ILE A 124 10.18 10.05 -5.70
N PRO A 125 10.84 9.81 -4.54
CA PRO A 125 10.26 10.08 -3.23
C PRO A 125 10.17 11.58 -2.98
N LEU A 126 9.45 11.96 -1.93
CA LEU A 126 9.50 13.32 -1.38
C LEU A 126 10.92 13.58 -0.86
N LYS A 127 11.76 14.25 -1.65
CA LYS A 127 13.19 14.45 -1.35
C LYS A 127 13.41 15.08 0.03
N LYS A 128 12.53 15.99 0.43
CA LYS A 128 12.57 16.67 1.75
C LYS A 128 12.44 15.71 2.94
N GLU A 129 11.85 14.53 2.75
CA GLU A 129 11.61 13.56 3.84
C GLU A 129 12.80 12.60 4.02
N LEU A 130 13.65 12.44 3.01
CA LEU A 130 14.77 11.49 3.05
C LEU A 130 15.77 11.75 4.19
N PRO A 131 16.19 13.00 4.50
CA PRO A 131 17.10 13.25 5.62
C PRO A 131 16.51 12.83 6.96
N SER A 132 15.22 13.12 7.18
CA SER A 132 14.56 12.75 8.43
C SER A 132 14.35 11.24 8.54
N ALA A 133 13.97 10.59 7.43
CA ALA A 133 13.83 9.14 7.38
C ALA A 133 15.17 8.44 7.66
N LEU A 134 16.26 8.89 7.05
CA LEU A 134 17.60 8.36 7.30
C LEU A 134 18.03 8.59 8.76
N SER A 135 17.73 9.76 9.32
CA SER A 135 18.08 10.05 10.72
C SER A 135 17.37 9.12 11.71
N ILE A 136 16.12 8.72 11.44
CA ILE A 136 15.37 7.77 12.28
C ILE A 136 15.90 6.36 12.06
N LEU A 137 16.11 5.95 10.79
CA LEU A 137 16.68 4.64 10.46
C LEU A 137 18.03 4.40 11.15
N LYS A 138 18.88 5.43 11.23
CA LYS A 138 20.19 5.36 11.90
C LYS A 138 20.13 5.09 13.40
N GLN A 139 18.97 5.27 14.04
CA GLN A 139 18.80 4.93 15.45
C GLN A 139 18.73 3.41 15.65
N GLU A 140 18.26 2.69 14.64
CA GLU A 140 18.14 1.22 14.64
C GLU A 140 19.32 0.56 13.90
N ASP A 141 19.77 1.16 12.81
CA ASP A 141 20.95 0.74 12.04
C ASP A 141 21.92 1.91 11.84
N PRO A 142 22.89 2.11 12.76
CA PRO A 142 23.89 3.18 12.66
C PRO A 142 24.74 3.13 11.38
N SER A 143 24.79 2.00 10.67
CA SER A 143 25.56 1.83 9.43
C SER A 143 24.83 2.34 8.18
N ALA A 144 23.53 2.63 8.28
CA ALA A 144 22.71 3.08 7.17
C ALA A 144 23.27 4.37 6.53
N LYS A 145 23.61 4.31 5.23
CA LYS A 145 24.14 5.46 4.47
C LYS A 145 23.04 6.25 3.75
N ASN A 146 21.96 5.58 3.38
CA ASN A 146 20.82 6.14 2.67
C ASN A 146 19.54 5.41 3.10
N PHE A 147 18.39 6.07 2.94
CA PHE A 147 17.11 5.42 3.15
C PHE A 147 16.71 4.63 1.90
N PRO A 148 16.30 3.35 2.01
CA PRO A 148 15.90 2.56 0.85
C PRO A 148 14.47 2.93 0.41
N GLY A 149 14.32 3.43 -0.81
CA GLY A 149 13.01 3.66 -1.42
C GLY A 149 12.24 4.85 -0.85
N ILE A 150 10.91 4.73 -0.76
CA ILE A 150 10.00 5.78 -0.31
C ILE A 150 9.75 5.64 1.19
N PRO A 151 10.06 6.65 2.02
CA PRO A 151 9.79 6.59 3.45
C PRO A 151 8.31 6.75 3.78
N LEU A 152 7.85 5.97 4.76
CA LEU A 152 6.60 6.14 5.47
C LEU A 152 6.90 6.27 6.97
N PHE A 153 6.28 7.25 7.62
CA PHE A 153 6.42 7.51 9.05
C PHE A 153 5.20 7.00 9.80
N TYR A 154 5.41 6.41 10.98
CA TYR A 154 4.34 5.89 11.83
C TYR A 154 4.71 6.05 13.30
N GLY A 155 3.71 6.00 14.17
CA GLY A 155 3.89 6.04 15.62
C GLY A 155 3.87 4.64 16.22
N MET A 156 4.74 4.39 17.19
CA MET A 156 4.72 3.23 18.08
C MET A 156 4.46 3.70 19.51
N ILE A 157 3.75 2.89 20.28
CA ILE A 157 3.47 3.13 21.70
C ILE A 157 3.76 1.86 22.49
N LYS A 158 4.01 1.99 23.79
CA LYS A 158 4.17 0.85 24.71
C LYS A 158 2.89 0.64 25.50
N VAL A 159 2.31 -0.55 25.39
CA VAL A 159 1.15 -1.01 26.17
C VAL A 159 1.55 -2.31 26.84
N ASP A 160 1.49 -2.36 28.17
CA ASP A 160 1.87 -3.54 28.96
C ASP A 160 3.26 -4.11 28.57
N GLU A 161 4.25 -3.23 28.45
CA GLU A 161 5.63 -3.52 28.04
C GLU A 161 5.81 -4.01 26.59
N GLN A 162 4.74 -4.10 25.80
CA GLN A 162 4.77 -4.47 24.39
C GLN A 162 4.66 -3.24 23.50
N GLU A 163 5.51 -3.17 22.48
CA GLU A 163 5.42 -2.14 21.44
C GLU A 163 4.31 -2.48 20.46
N THR A 164 3.41 -1.53 20.23
CA THR A 164 2.29 -1.65 19.29
C THR A 164 2.11 -0.36 18.49
N PHE A 165 1.45 -0.46 17.35
CA PHE A 165 1.22 0.68 16.48
C PHE A 165 0.26 1.70 17.11
N LEU A 166 0.59 2.97 16.98
CA LEU A 166 -0.34 4.06 17.24
C LEU A 166 -1.51 3.95 16.24
N SER A 167 -2.68 3.63 16.76
CA SER A 167 -3.91 3.47 15.98
C SER A 167 -4.97 4.49 16.38
N ILE A 168 -5.76 4.95 15.41
CA ILE A 168 -6.90 5.86 15.59
C ILE A 168 -8.18 5.03 15.54
N LYS A 169 -9.03 5.16 16.57
CA LYS A 169 -10.34 4.51 16.60
C LYS A 169 -11.43 5.42 16.06
N ASP A 170 -12.26 4.89 15.17
CA ASP A 170 -13.50 5.49 14.68
C ASP A 170 -14.64 4.47 14.85
N GLY A 171 -15.42 4.64 15.91
CA GLY A 171 -16.42 3.67 16.33
C GLY A 171 -15.81 2.28 16.58
N LYS A 172 -16.18 1.31 15.74
CA LYS A 172 -15.67 -0.07 15.81
C LYS A 172 -14.43 -0.32 14.95
N LYS A 173 -14.03 0.65 14.13
CA LYS A 173 -12.87 0.52 13.23
C LYS A 173 -11.64 1.11 13.89
N SER A 174 -10.50 0.46 13.68
CA SER A 174 -9.18 0.93 14.10
C SER A 174 -8.33 1.11 12.85
N PHE A 175 -7.70 2.26 12.73
CA PHE A 175 -6.85 2.63 11.60
C PHE A 175 -5.43 2.87 12.07
N THR A 176 -4.47 2.28 11.37
CA THR A 176 -3.04 2.48 11.62
C THR A 176 -2.48 3.38 10.52
N PRO A 177 -2.30 4.68 10.77
CA PRO A 177 -1.88 5.61 9.73
C PRO A 177 -0.37 5.55 9.47
N PHE A 178 0.00 5.45 8.21
CA PHE A 178 1.37 5.57 7.71
C PHE A 178 1.47 6.80 6.81
N TYR A 179 2.31 7.76 7.19
CA TYR A 179 2.37 9.08 6.57
C TYR A 179 3.54 9.17 5.59
N PHE A 180 3.31 9.74 4.41
CA PHE A 180 4.40 10.08 3.49
C PHE A 180 5.21 11.30 3.96
N GLU A 181 4.66 12.13 4.84
CA GLU A 181 5.32 13.31 5.42
C GLU A 181 5.42 13.19 6.94
N ARG A 182 6.63 13.36 7.50
CA ARG A 182 6.83 13.30 8.95
C ARG A 182 6.04 14.38 9.69
N GLU A 183 5.96 15.59 9.12
CA GLU A 183 5.24 16.71 9.72
C GLU A 183 3.76 16.38 9.94
N SER A 184 3.15 15.60 9.05
CA SER A 184 1.75 15.19 9.17
C SER A 184 1.53 14.23 10.35
N LEU A 185 2.46 13.30 10.61
CA LEU A 185 2.46 12.50 11.84
C LEU A 185 2.69 13.37 13.08
N GLN A 186 3.61 14.34 13.01
CA GLN A 186 3.89 15.23 14.13
C GLN A 186 2.65 16.05 14.52
N LYS A 187 1.89 16.55 13.53
CA LYS A 187 0.61 17.24 13.78
C LYS A 187 -0.40 16.34 14.51
N LEU A 188 -0.49 15.05 14.16
CA LEU A 188 -1.31 14.10 14.91
C LEU A 188 -0.85 14.01 16.37
N ILE A 189 0.46 13.83 16.60
CA ILE A 189 1.05 13.72 17.94
C ILE A 189 0.80 15.00 18.75
N ASP A 190 0.96 16.18 18.14
CA ASP A 190 0.73 17.47 18.79
C ASP A 190 -0.74 17.65 19.17
N ASN A 191 -1.67 17.23 18.31
CA ASN A 191 -3.11 17.22 18.64
C ASN A 191 -3.42 16.27 19.80
N ILE A 192 -2.81 15.08 19.84
CA ILE A 192 -2.94 14.15 20.97
C ILE A 192 -2.39 14.80 22.25
N LYS A 193 -1.26 15.52 22.16
CA LYS A 193 -0.62 16.18 23.31
C LYS A 193 -1.52 17.22 23.98
N LEU A 194 -2.38 17.91 23.22
CA LEU A 194 -3.37 18.85 23.77
C LEU A 194 -4.37 18.18 24.72
N GLN A 195 -4.69 16.90 24.49
CA GLN A 195 -5.68 16.15 25.26
C GLN A 195 -5.03 15.21 26.28
N GLN A 196 -3.92 14.57 25.92
CA GLN A 196 -3.25 13.53 26.69
C GLN A 196 -1.71 13.70 26.61
N PRO A 197 -1.14 14.68 27.32
CA PRO A 197 0.27 15.06 27.17
C PRO A 197 1.23 13.92 27.54
N LYS A 198 0.93 13.16 28.61
CA LYS A 198 1.76 12.02 29.03
C LYS A 198 1.78 10.91 27.98
N PHE A 199 0.64 10.62 27.37
CA PHE A 199 0.53 9.62 26.31
C PHE A 199 1.29 10.07 25.06
N ALA A 200 1.11 11.32 24.63
CA ALA A 200 1.82 11.87 23.47
C ALA A 200 3.35 11.78 23.62
N SER A 201 3.88 12.05 24.82
CA SER A 201 5.32 11.93 25.10
C SER A 201 5.86 10.49 25.05
N SER A 202 5.00 9.47 25.09
CA SER A 202 5.39 8.06 24.97
C SER A 202 5.41 7.55 23.52
N ILE A 203 4.93 8.35 22.56
CA ILE A 203 4.86 7.97 21.16
C ILE A 203 6.26 8.04 20.55
N GLU A 204 6.75 6.92 20.06
CA GLU A 204 7.99 6.85 19.29
C GLU A 204 7.69 6.96 17.80
N VAL A 205 8.41 7.82 17.10
CA VAL A 205 8.29 7.97 15.65
C VAL A 205 9.25 7.00 14.97
N LYS A 206 8.71 6.10 14.16
CA LYS A 206 9.46 5.13 13.37
C LYS A 206 9.28 5.40 11.87
N VAL A 207 10.11 4.72 11.06
CA VAL A 207 10.09 4.84 9.60
C VAL A 207 10.19 3.47 8.94
N THR A 208 9.52 3.27 7.82
CA THR A 208 9.58 2.04 7.02
C THR A 208 9.48 2.36 5.52
N PRO A 209 10.11 1.60 4.62
CA PRO A 209 9.91 1.78 3.19
C PRO A 209 8.49 1.36 2.77
N LEU A 210 7.86 2.13 1.88
CA LEU A 210 6.56 1.80 1.27
C LEU A 210 6.53 0.38 0.70
N GLY A 211 7.62 -0.05 0.07
CA GLY A 211 7.73 -1.42 -0.48
C GLY A 211 7.48 -2.50 0.58
N GLY A 212 7.95 -2.31 1.81
CA GLY A 212 7.70 -3.25 2.90
C GLY A 212 6.21 -3.33 3.29
N ILE A 213 5.50 -2.21 3.28
CA ILE A 213 4.04 -2.19 3.52
C ILE A 213 3.28 -2.86 2.39
N VAL A 214 3.66 -2.61 1.14
CA VAL A 214 3.05 -3.28 -0.02
C VAL A 214 3.31 -4.79 0.03
N SER A 215 4.53 -5.23 0.37
CA SER A 215 4.83 -6.65 0.56
C SER A 215 4.03 -7.27 1.70
N ALA A 216 3.79 -6.55 2.80
CA ALA A 216 2.91 -7.02 3.86
C ALA A 216 1.46 -7.20 3.37
N PHE A 217 0.96 -6.29 2.53
CA PHE A 217 -0.37 -6.44 1.92
C PHE A 217 -0.49 -7.67 1.01
N GLU A 218 0.60 -8.03 0.32
CA GLU A 218 0.68 -9.20 -0.55
C GLU A 218 0.89 -10.52 0.22
N SER A 219 1.28 -10.46 1.49
CA SER A 219 1.59 -11.63 2.30
C SER A 219 0.33 -12.38 2.72
N ASP A 220 0.42 -13.71 2.74
CA ASP A 220 -0.58 -14.65 3.25
C ASP A 220 -0.40 -14.98 4.74
N ASP A 221 0.46 -14.24 5.45
CA ASP A 221 0.69 -14.40 6.89
C ASP A 221 -0.54 -13.98 7.71
N LYS A 222 -1.19 -14.98 8.31
CA LYS A 222 -2.38 -14.81 9.14
C LYS A 222 -2.15 -13.91 10.35
N GLN A 223 -0.93 -13.85 10.87
CA GLN A 223 -0.63 -13.02 12.04
C GLN A 223 -0.66 -11.52 11.70
N GLN A 224 -0.64 -11.17 10.41
CA GLN A 224 -0.63 -9.79 9.94
C GLN A 224 -2.00 -9.33 9.42
N GLU A 225 -3.02 -10.20 9.41
CA GLU A 225 -4.32 -9.91 8.78
C GLU A 225 -5.00 -8.66 9.37
N ASP A 226 -5.05 -8.55 10.69
CA ASP A 226 -5.64 -7.39 11.36
C ASP A 226 -4.82 -6.11 11.12
N PHE A 227 -3.49 -6.24 11.12
CA PHE A 227 -2.58 -5.14 10.81
C PHE A 227 -2.85 -4.62 9.39
N VAL A 228 -2.73 -5.46 8.36
CA VAL A 228 -2.85 -5.03 6.95
C VAL A 228 -4.22 -4.42 6.66
N LYS A 229 -5.29 -4.93 7.28
CA LYS A 229 -6.64 -4.35 7.17
C LYS A 229 -6.72 -2.96 7.82
N SER A 230 -6.07 -2.75 8.96
CA SER A 230 -6.04 -1.47 9.67
C SER A 230 -5.20 -0.39 8.99
N VAL A 231 -4.18 -0.77 8.21
CA VAL A 231 -3.25 0.21 7.61
C VAL A 231 -3.99 1.19 6.69
N VAL A 232 -3.74 2.48 6.89
CA VAL A 232 -4.17 3.57 6.03
C VAL A 232 -2.94 4.37 5.60
N LEU A 233 -2.76 4.55 4.30
CA LEU A 233 -1.70 5.38 3.75
C LEU A 233 -2.19 6.83 3.70
N VAL A 234 -1.49 7.72 4.37
CA VAL A 234 -1.84 9.15 4.44
C VAL A 234 -0.93 9.92 3.49
N PRO A 235 -1.45 10.42 2.34
CA PRO A 235 -0.64 11.12 1.35
C PRO A 235 -0.06 12.43 1.90
N SER A 236 0.89 13.02 1.16
CA SER A 236 1.40 14.36 1.47
C SER A 236 0.29 15.40 1.43
N GLN A 237 0.47 16.51 2.14
CA GLN A 237 -0.50 17.62 2.11
C GLN A 237 -0.71 18.15 0.69
N GLU A 238 0.36 18.23 -0.10
CA GLU A 238 0.31 18.59 -1.51
C GLU A 238 -0.57 17.61 -2.32
N SER A 239 -0.29 16.30 -2.19
CA SER A 239 -1.03 15.23 -2.85
C SER A 239 -2.51 15.22 -2.46
N ALA A 240 -2.81 15.35 -1.16
CA ALA A 240 -4.19 15.41 -0.66
C ALA A 240 -4.95 16.61 -1.24
N LYS A 241 -4.29 17.78 -1.31
CA LYS A 241 -4.88 18.98 -1.93
C LYS A 241 -5.17 18.75 -3.42
N LYS A 242 -4.24 18.16 -4.16
CA LYS A 242 -4.42 17.86 -5.59
C LYS A 242 -5.59 16.92 -5.85
N LEU A 243 -5.71 15.86 -5.05
CA LEU A 243 -6.84 14.93 -5.14
C LEU A 243 -8.19 15.63 -4.89
N LEU A 244 -8.25 16.55 -3.93
CA LEU A 244 -9.45 17.36 -3.70
C LEU A 244 -9.77 18.31 -4.87
N GLU A 245 -8.76 18.91 -5.49
CA GLU A 245 -8.92 19.77 -6.67
C GLU A 245 -9.49 18.97 -7.87
N THR A 246 -8.95 17.78 -8.13
CA THR A 246 -9.45 16.89 -9.20
C THR A 246 -10.91 16.48 -8.99
N PHE A 247 -11.30 16.13 -7.76
CA PHE A 247 -12.70 15.79 -7.49
C PHE A 247 -13.67 16.95 -7.73
N LYS A 248 -13.28 18.18 -7.39
CA LYS A 248 -14.10 19.37 -7.65
C LYS A 248 -14.28 19.65 -9.14
N GLN A 249 -13.24 19.45 -9.95
CA GLN A 249 -13.30 19.67 -11.40
C GLN A 249 -14.23 18.66 -12.09
N ASN A 250 -14.18 17.39 -11.69
CA ASN A 250 -15.04 16.35 -12.27
C ASN A 250 -16.52 16.60 -11.99
N GLN A 251 -16.87 17.10 -10.80
CA GLN A 251 -18.26 17.46 -10.45
C GLN A 251 -18.80 18.70 -11.20
N GLN A 252 -17.93 19.51 -11.80
CA GLN A 252 -18.33 20.69 -12.60
C GLN A 252 -18.48 20.38 -14.08
N THR A 253 -18.10 19.18 -14.51
CA THR A 253 -18.11 18.76 -15.92
C THR A 253 -19.22 17.73 -16.21
N GLU A 254 -19.97 17.32 -15.18
CA GLU A 254 -21.21 16.53 -15.24
C GLU A 254 -22.44 17.44 -15.10
#